data_AF-A0A2I0IVL7-F1
#
_entry.id   AF-A0A2I0IVL7-F1
#
_cell.length_a   1.000
_cell.length_b   1.000
_cell.length_c   1.000
_cell.angle_alpha   90.00
_cell.angle_beta   90.00
_cell.angle_gamma   90.00
#
_symmetry.space_group_name_H-M   'P 1'
#
loop_
_entity.id
_entity.type
_entity.pdbx_description
1 polymer ?
#
loop_
_entity_poly.entity_id
_entity_poly.type
_entity_poly.pdbx_seq_one_letter_code
_entity_poly.pdbx_strand_id
1 'polypeptide(L)'
;MRRGQGLRFEDFMILDQSVLFGVADTQDQHRDMRLDVDNMSYEELLALEERIGNVSTGLSEETILARLKQWKCVVIGSQLETEPCCICQEEYNDGEDLGTLECGHDFHKDCIKQWLMHKNLCPICKTMGLST
;
A
#
# COMPACT_ATOMS: atom_id res chain seq x y z
N MET A 1 -2.59 -55.27 19.77
CA MET A 1 -3.97 -55.32 19.26
C MET A 1 -4.97 -55.17 20.41
N ARG A 2 -5.57 -53.99 20.60
CA ARG A 2 -6.80 -53.75 21.39
C ARG A 2 -7.53 -52.59 20.70
N ARG A 3 -8.55 -52.88 19.88
CA ARG A 3 -10.00 -52.82 20.18
C ARG A 3 -10.44 -51.48 20.77
N GLY A 4 -11.18 -50.73 19.94
CA GLY A 4 -11.71 -49.42 20.26
C GLY A 4 -12.83 -49.42 21.30
N GLN A 5 -13.04 -48.24 21.86
CA GLN A 5 -14.28 -47.83 22.50
C GLN A 5 -14.76 -46.57 21.79
N GLY A 6 -16.03 -46.57 21.43
CA GLY A 6 -16.68 -45.52 20.66
C GLY A 6 -16.78 -44.23 21.43
N LEU A 7 -16.45 -43.14 20.75
CA LEU A 7 -16.87 -41.80 21.15
C LEU A 7 -18.30 -41.59 20.65
N ARG A 8 -19.10 -40.94 21.50
CA ARG A 8 -20.56 -40.87 21.44
C ARG A 8 -21.02 -40.07 20.22
N PHE A 9 -22.21 -40.44 19.74
CA PHE A 9 -22.90 -39.96 18.55
C PHE A 9 -23.23 -38.45 18.54
N GLU A 10 -23.00 -37.72 19.64
CA GLU A 10 -23.50 -36.35 19.82
C GLU A 10 -22.43 -35.26 19.77
N ASP A 11 -21.14 -35.60 19.64
CA ASP A 11 -20.06 -34.59 19.48
C ASP A 11 -19.78 -34.25 17.99
N PHE A 12 -20.51 -34.83 17.04
CA PHE A 12 -20.32 -34.63 15.60
C PHE A 12 -21.04 -33.39 15.04
N MET A 13 -21.74 -32.60 15.87
CA MET A 13 -22.48 -31.41 15.42
C MET A 13 -21.64 -30.13 15.41
N ILE A 14 -20.31 -30.21 15.62
CA ILE A 14 -19.37 -29.08 15.50
C ILE A 14 -18.33 -29.33 14.40
N LEU A 15 -18.73 -29.97 13.31
CA LEU A 15 -17.99 -29.84 12.06
C LEU A 15 -18.96 -29.37 10.99
N ASP A 16 -18.77 -28.11 10.66
CA ASP A 16 -19.44 -27.34 9.63
C ASP A 16 -19.72 -28.22 8.40
N GLN A 17 -20.96 -28.15 7.90
CA GLN A 17 -21.50 -28.97 6.82
C GLN A 17 -20.88 -28.65 5.44
N SER A 18 -19.64 -28.17 5.43
CA SER A 18 -18.88 -27.67 4.29
C SER A 18 -17.71 -28.59 3.89
N VAL A 19 -17.41 -29.66 4.65
CA VAL A 19 -16.27 -30.57 4.33
C VAL A 19 -16.70 -31.87 3.61
N LEU A 20 -17.99 -32.19 3.54
CA LEU A 20 -18.48 -33.49 3.02
C LEU A 20 -18.91 -33.50 1.54
N PHE A 21 -19.10 -32.33 0.93
CA PHE A 21 -19.26 -32.18 -0.52
C PHE A 21 -18.13 -31.27 -1.00
N GLY A 22 -17.16 -31.83 -1.72
CA GLY A 22 -16.11 -31.02 -2.35
C GLY A 22 -16.74 -29.95 -3.24
N VAL A 23 -16.34 -28.69 -2.99
CA VAL A 23 -16.73 -27.45 -3.68
C VAL A 23 -18.02 -26.78 -3.17
N ALA A 24 -17.86 -25.77 -2.30
CA ALA A 24 -18.76 -24.62 -2.11
C ALA A 24 -17.99 -23.54 -1.33
N ASP A 25 -17.17 -22.75 -2.01
CA ASP A 25 -17.46 -21.34 -2.29
C ASP A 25 -17.68 -20.54 -0.98
N THR A 26 -16.59 -20.00 -0.43
CA THR A 26 -16.67 -18.75 0.32
C THR A 26 -17.15 -17.71 -0.68
N GLN A 27 -18.45 -17.68 -0.95
CA GLN A 27 -19.04 -16.85 -1.97
C GLN A 27 -18.73 -15.41 -1.61
N ASP A 28 -17.73 -14.85 -2.29
CA ASP A 28 -17.39 -13.45 -2.19
C ASP A 28 -18.64 -12.68 -2.63
N GLN A 29 -19.40 -12.17 -1.65
CA GLN A 29 -20.65 -11.44 -1.88
C GLN A 29 -20.44 -10.19 -2.74
N HIS A 30 -19.20 -9.84 -3.07
CA HIS A 30 -18.82 -8.70 -3.88
C HIS A 30 -18.23 -9.09 -5.23
N ARG A 31 -18.33 -10.35 -5.65
CA ARG A 31 -17.83 -10.83 -6.96
C ARG A 31 -18.36 -9.99 -8.13
N ASP A 32 -19.63 -9.56 -8.06
CA ASP A 32 -20.28 -8.76 -9.10
C ASP A 32 -19.79 -7.30 -9.18
N MET A 33 -19.04 -6.84 -8.18
CA MET A 33 -18.41 -5.51 -8.19
C MET A 33 -16.96 -5.55 -8.67
N ARG A 34 -16.39 -6.73 -8.94
CA ARG A 34 -15.02 -6.86 -9.44
C ARG A 34 -15.02 -6.66 -10.95
N LEU A 35 -14.37 -5.60 -11.41
CA LEU A 35 -14.14 -5.36 -12.83
C LEU A 35 -13.04 -6.31 -13.33
N ASP A 36 -13.30 -7.01 -14.44
CA ASP A 36 -12.32 -7.87 -15.10
C ASP A 36 -11.38 -7.02 -15.96
N VAL A 37 -10.37 -6.42 -15.31
CA VAL A 37 -9.46 -5.47 -15.95
C VAL A 37 -8.65 -6.12 -17.08
N ASP A 38 -8.38 -7.41 -17.00
CA ASP A 38 -7.53 -8.13 -17.95
C ASP A 38 -8.26 -8.44 -19.28
N ASN A 39 -9.60 -8.36 -19.30
CA ASN A 39 -10.42 -8.68 -20.46
C ASN A 39 -11.26 -7.49 -20.98
N MET A 40 -11.01 -6.26 -20.51
CA MET A 40 -11.67 -5.07 -21.04
C MET A 40 -11.04 -4.60 -22.36
N SER A 41 -11.89 -4.11 -23.27
CA SER A 41 -11.44 -3.43 -24.49
C SER A 41 -10.82 -2.06 -24.19
N TYR A 42 -10.01 -1.56 -25.12
CA TYR A 42 -9.42 -0.22 -25.02
C TYR A 42 -10.48 0.90 -24.89
N GLU A 43 -11.62 0.76 -25.58
CA GLU A 43 -12.73 1.72 -25.50
C GLU A 43 -13.39 1.73 -24.11
N GLU A 44 -13.56 0.56 -23.49
CA GLU A 44 -14.09 0.45 -22.14
C GLU A 44 -13.12 1.04 -21.11
N LEU A 45 -11.81 0.81 -21.26
CA LEU A 45 -10.79 1.42 -20.39
C LEU A 45 -10.78 2.95 -20.48
N LEU A 46 -10.93 3.53 -21.67
CA LEU A 46 -11.06 4.98 -21.85
C LEU A 46 -12.33 5.52 -21.19
N ALA A 47 -13.46 4.83 -21.37
CA ALA A 47 -14.72 5.22 -20.73
C ALA A 47 -14.63 5.14 -19.20
N LEU A 48 -13.82 4.22 -18.65
CA LEU A 48 -13.53 4.17 -17.22
C LEU A 48 -12.71 5.37 -16.74
N GLU A 49 -11.67 5.76 -17.48
CA GLU A 49 -10.85 6.93 -17.15
C GLU A 49 -11.69 8.21 -17.13
N GLU A 50 -12.54 8.43 -18.13
CA GLU A 50 -13.46 9.60 -18.17
C GLU A 50 -14.46 9.58 -17.00
N ARG A 51 -15.00 8.40 -16.68
CA ARG A 51 -16.01 8.25 -15.63
C ARG A 51 -15.46 8.41 -14.21
N ILE A 52 -14.26 7.89 -13.95
CA ILE A 52 -13.62 7.97 -12.63
C ILE A 52 -12.89 9.32 -12.47
N GLY A 53 -12.32 9.84 -13.55
CA GLY A 53 -11.55 11.08 -13.57
C GLY A 53 -10.23 10.99 -12.80
N ASN A 54 -9.58 12.15 -12.64
CA ASN A 54 -8.37 12.29 -11.83
C ASN A 54 -8.70 12.94 -10.49
N VAL A 55 -8.25 12.33 -9.39
CA VAL A 55 -8.39 12.90 -8.04
C VAL A 55 -7.02 13.40 -7.57
N SER A 56 -6.79 14.70 -7.66
CA SER A 56 -5.60 15.36 -7.10
C SER A 56 -5.82 15.65 -5.61
N THR A 57 -5.37 14.73 -4.74
CA THR A 57 -5.38 14.90 -3.28
C THR A 57 -4.05 15.48 -2.76
N GLY A 58 -3.35 16.22 -3.61
CA GLY A 58 -2.05 16.82 -3.31
C GLY A 58 -2.14 18.13 -2.54
N LEU A 59 -0.98 18.64 -2.13
CA LEU A 59 -0.82 19.91 -1.42
C LEU A 59 -0.19 20.99 -2.32
N SER A 60 -0.41 22.26 -2.00
CA SER A 60 0.33 23.35 -2.64
C SER A 60 1.81 23.31 -2.25
N GLU A 61 2.67 23.75 -3.17
CA GLU A 61 4.12 23.81 -2.95
C GLU A 61 4.49 24.59 -1.67
N GLU A 62 3.80 25.69 -1.42
CA GLU A 62 3.98 26.52 -0.23
C GLU A 62 3.70 25.75 1.07
N THR A 63 2.61 24.97 1.09
CA THR A 63 2.23 24.15 2.26
C THR A 63 3.25 23.05 2.51
N ILE A 64 3.76 22.43 1.44
CA ILE A 64 4.76 21.37 1.53
C ILE A 64 6.07 21.94 2.11
N LEU A 65 6.56 23.05 1.57
CA LEU A 65 7.81 23.67 2.06
C LEU A 65 7.71 24.14 3.50
N ALA A 66 6.54 24.60 3.94
CA ALA A 66 6.32 25.08 5.31
C ALA A 66 6.28 23.94 6.35
N ARG A 67 5.80 22.75 5.97
CA ARG A 67 5.56 21.64 6.92
C ARG A 67 6.54 20.47 6.78
N LEU A 68 7.16 20.28 5.62
CA LEU A 68 8.10 19.20 5.39
C LEU A 68 9.37 19.39 6.22
N LYS A 69 9.66 18.41 7.08
CA LYS A 69 10.91 18.36 7.85
C LYS A 69 12.06 18.05 6.90
N GLN A 70 13.08 18.90 6.92
CA GLN A 70 14.23 18.80 6.02
C GLN A 70 15.52 18.68 6.82
N TRP A 71 16.41 17.81 6.36
CA TRP A 71 17.74 17.62 6.93
C TRP A 71 18.72 17.21 5.84
N LYS A 72 20.02 17.30 6.13
CA LYS A 72 21.06 16.89 5.19
C LYS A 72 21.55 15.50 5.54
N CYS A 73 21.61 14.62 4.55
CA CYS A 73 22.23 13.31 4.73
C CYS A 73 23.70 13.49 5.09
N VAL A 74 24.15 12.80 6.13
CA VAL A 74 25.57 12.71 6.49
C VAL A 74 25.96 11.25 6.44
N VAL A 75 26.72 10.87 5.42
CA VAL A 75 27.13 9.48 5.22
C VAL A 75 28.40 9.26 6.05
N ILE A 76 28.22 8.76 7.28
CA ILE A 76 29.35 8.36 8.13
C ILE A 76 29.81 6.98 7.67
N GLY A 77 31.05 6.90 7.19
CA GLY A 77 31.60 5.75 6.48
C GLY A 77 31.34 4.37 7.09
N SER A 78 31.17 3.40 6.18
CA SER A 78 30.74 2.00 6.31
C SER A 78 29.22 1.79 6.35
N GLN A 79 28.65 1.60 5.15
CA GLN A 79 27.41 0.87 4.84
C GLN A 79 26.43 0.76 6.02
N LEU A 80 25.84 1.88 6.44
CA LEU A 80 24.54 1.78 7.09
C LEU A 80 23.59 1.32 5.98
N GLU A 81 22.92 0.18 6.19
CA GLU A 81 21.86 -0.40 5.34
C GLU A 81 20.68 0.58 5.22
N THR A 82 20.91 1.72 4.59
CA THR A 82 19.92 2.75 4.38
C THR A 82 19.27 2.42 3.05
N GLU A 83 17.99 2.08 3.09
CA GLU A 83 17.22 1.81 1.88
C GLU A 83 17.29 3.02 0.94
N PRO A 84 17.48 2.82 -0.37
CA PRO A 84 17.52 3.91 -1.35
C PRO A 84 16.18 4.65 -1.39
N CYS A 85 16.18 5.86 -1.94
CA CYS A 85 14.93 6.60 -2.10
C CYS A 85 13.98 5.82 -3.01
N CYS A 86 12.82 5.37 -2.51
CA CYS A 86 11.93 4.53 -3.32
C CYS A 86 11.21 5.26 -4.48
N ILE A 87 11.37 6.58 -4.57
CA ILE A 87 10.80 7.42 -5.64
C ILE A 87 11.73 7.42 -6.87
N CYS A 88 13.01 7.72 -6.69
CA CYS A 88 14.00 7.73 -7.79
C CYS A 88 14.83 6.45 -7.88
N GLN A 89 14.80 5.59 -6.87
CA GLN A 89 15.58 4.35 -6.74
C GLN A 89 17.10 4.58 -6.64
N GLU A 90 17.52 5.76 -6.18
CA GLU A 90 18.92 6.13 -6.00
C GLU A 90 19.31 6.13 -4.51
N GLU A 91 20.59 5.84 -4.23
CA GLU A 91 21.17 5.92 -2.90
C GLU A 91 21.33 7.38 -2.44
N TYR A 92 21.38 7.59 -1.12
CA TYR A 92 21.61 8.91 -0.54
C TYR A 92 23.11 9.24 -0.49
N ASN A 93 23.49 10.40 -1.03
CA ASN A 93 24.85 10.90 -0.97
C ASN A 93 25.04 11.94 0.15
N ASP A 94 26.29 12.11 0.57
CA ASP A 94 26.65 13.10 1.58
C ASP A 94 26.30 14.52 1.13
N GLY A 95 25.61 15.27 2.00
CA GLY A 95 25.20 16.64 1.74
C GLY A 95 23.90 16.80 0.96
N GLU A 96 23.25 15.71 0.52
CA GLU A 96 21.94 15.76 -0.11
C GLU A 96 20.83 16.18 0.86
N ASP A 97 19.87 16.96 0.36
CA ASP A 97 18.72 17.39 1.14
C ASP A 97 17.65 16.28 1.16
N LEU A 98 17.33 15.81 2.35
CA LEU A 98 16.30 14.80 2.62
C LEU A 98 15.06 15.45 3.22
N GLY A 99 13.90 14.89 2.88
CA GLY A 99 12.61 15.22 3.43
C GLY A 99 12.04 14.05 4.22
N THR A 100 11.74 14.28 5.50
CA THR A 100 11.10 13.29 6.38
C THR A 100 9.61 13.59 6.52
N LEU A 101 8.78 12.60 6.21
CA LEU A 101 7.33 12.68 6.45
C LEU A 101 7.00 12.50 7.93
N GLU A 102 5.76 12.79 8.32
CA GLU A 102 5.31 12.61 9.72
C GLU A 102 5.33 11.16 10.19
N CYS A 103 5.20 10.21 9.26
CA CYS A 103 5.34 8.79 9.54
C CYS A 103 6.80 8.34 9.76
N GLY A 104 7.79 9.24 9.60
CA GLY A 104 9.20 8.96 9.83
C GLY A 104 9.95 8.38 8.63
N HIS A 105 9.32 8.26 7.47
CA HIS A 105 9.99 7.82 6.25
C HIS A 105 10.73 8.97 5.55
N ASP A 106 11.94 8.68 5.09
CA ASP A 106 12.86 9.61 4.43
C ASP A 106 12.92 9.42 2.92
N PHE A 107 13.10 10.53 2.21
CA PHE A 107 13.20 10.61 0.76
C PHE A 107 14.11 11.78 0.39
N HIS A 108 14.61 11.84 -0.86
CA HIS A 108 15.14 13.10 -1.38
C HIS A 108 14.06 14.18 -1.32
N LYS A 109 14.45 15.36 -0.84
CA LYS A 109 13.55 16.50 -0.68
C LYS A 109 12.76 16.80 -1.95
N ASP A 110 13.42 16.83 -3.09
CA ASP A 110 12.78 17.14 -4.37
C ASP A 110 11.82 16.03 -4.81
N CYS A 111 12.20 14.77 -4.62
CA CYS A 111 11.36 13.61 -4.94
C CYS A 111 10.07 13.63 -4.13
N ILE A 112 10.16 13.78 -2.80
CA ILE A 112 8.95 13.76 -1.97
C ILE A 112 8.10 15.02 -2.15
N LYS A 113 8.72 16.17 -2.43
CA LYS A 113 7.98 17.39 -2.76
C LYS A 113 7.12 17.20 -4.01
N GLN A 114 7.67 16.69 -5.10
CA GLN A 114 6.92 16.42 -6.33
C GLN A 114 5.78 15.42 -6.08
N TRP A 115 6.05 14.37 -5.30
CA TRP A 115 5.03 13.39 -4.94
C TRP A 115 3.86 14.02 -4.17
N LEU A 116 4.15 14.83 -3.14
CA LEU A 116 3.14 15.47 -2.29
C LEU A 116 2.29 16.50 -3.04
N MET A 117 2.79 17.07 -4.14
CA MET A 117 1.99 17.94 -5.03
C MET A 117 0.87 17.16 -5.74
N HIS A 118 1.03 15.85 -5.94
CA HIS A 118 0.01 15.00 -6.54
C HIS A 118 -0.86 14.29 -5.48
N LYS A 119 -0.24 13.79 -4.41
CA LYS A 119 -0.94 13.03 -3.35
C LYS A 119 -0.29 13.26 -1.97
N ASN A 120 -1.07 13.72 -0.99
CA ASN A 120 -0.63 13.84 0.40
C ASN A 120 -0.55 12.49 1.16
N LEU A 121 0.11 11.48 0.58
CA LEU A 121 0.29 10.15 1.20
C LEU A 121 1.75 9.71 1.12
N CYS A 122 2.23 9.01 2.14
CA CYS A 122 3.55 8.39 2.11
C CYS A 122 3.63 7.28 1.04
N PRO A 123 4.65 7.28 0.15
CA PRO A 123 4.87 6.20 -0.83
C PRO A 123 5.02 4.80 -0.21
N ILE A 124 5.49 4.72 1.03
CA ILE A 124 5.81 3.46 1.72
C ILE A 124 4.60 2.94 2.50
N CYS A 125 4.09 3.70 3.47
CA CYS A 125 3.04 3.23 4.38
C CYS A 125 1.64 3.75 4.05
N LYS A 126 1.48 4.61 3.04
CA LYS A 126 0.19 5.18 2.61
C LYS A 126 -0.56 5.96 3.70
N THR A 127 0.08 6.34 4.80
CA THR A 127 -0.47 7.30 5.76
C THR A 127 -0.37 8.72 5.22
N MET A 128 -1.12 9.66 5.80
CA MET A 128 -1.00 11.09 5.47
C MET A 128 0.45 11.54 5.59
N GLY A 129 0.97 12.20 4.54
CA GLY A 129 2.38 12.58 4.48
C GLY A 129 2.70 13.77 5.39
N LEU A 130 1.86 14.79 5.30
CA LEU A 130 1.88 15.99 6.14
C LEU A 130 0.47 16.20 6.68
N SER A 131 0.31 16.26 8.00
CA SER A 131 -0.92 16.71 8.62
C SER A 131 -1.17 18.15 8.21
N THR A 132 -2.34 18.43 7.63
CA THR A 132 -2.81 19.76 7.25
C THR A 132 -3.69 20.36 8.32
#